data_AF-A0A382YN57-F1
#
_entry.id   AF-A0A382YN57-F1
#
_cell.length_a   1.000
_cell.length_b   1.000
_cell.length_c   1.000
_cell.angle_alpha   90.00
_cell.angle_beta   90.00
_cell.angle_gamma   90.00
#
_symmetry.space_group_name_H-M   'P 1'
#
loop_
_entity.id
_entity.type
_entity.pdbx_description
1 polymer ?
#
loop_
_entity_poly.entity_id
_entity_poly.type
_entity_poly.pdbx_seq_one_letter_code
_entity_poly.pdbx_strand_id
1 'polypeptide(L)'
;MRDRYTKGIQRLVIRGLLLLAVYLVVPHHLAFAGDWKNTLRGAVSEIVGGVDGVETLYVSAPRDSASDRRYYPFMDKSVHRILVNSAQREGITIVDSPLDASHYLETEFGVRAKGLSLFFRLKPSDGTKVSTSKILELEDGLLPKDWNERTLRDIAHELVRKIESVLFGQQFRLAVGEFSGGQAETSGLVSEFSQLVRDDVREELGKLDMFDILSQESSDSADSKVIGRFRASGTEIIFR
;
A
#
# COMPACT_ATOMS: atom_id res chain seq x y z
N MET A 1 67.96 -4.91 24.50
CA MET A 1 68.22 -5.17 23.06
C MET A 1 68.85 -6.57 22.97
N ARG A 2 68.18 -7.53 22.30
CA ARG A 2 68.53 -8.97 22.15
C ARG A 2 68.50 -9.80 23.47
N ASP A 3 68.07 -11.05 23.56
CA ASP A 3 67.44 -12.04 22.67
C ASP A 3 67.01 -13.27 23.52
N ARG A 4 65.98 -14.00 23.06
CA ARG A 4 65.59 -15.41 23.36
C ARG A 4 65.35 -15.93 24.79
N TYR A 5 64.14 -16.47 25.04
CA TYR A 5 63.90 -17.80 25.64
C TYR A 5 62.53 -18.41 25.21
N THR A 6 62.58 -19.27 24.20
CA THR A 6 62.08 -20.67 24.11
C THR A 6 60.69 -21.16 24.59
N LYS A 7 60.11 -22.00 23.69
CA LYS A 7 59.17 -23.15 23.88
C LYS A 7 57.70 -22.82 24.16
N GLY A 8 56.69 -23.46 23.55
CA GLY A 8 56.64 -24.56 22.60
C GLY A 8 55.20 -25.08 22.48
N ILE A 9 54.83 -25.51 21.25
CA ILE A 9 53.89 -26.59 20.89
C ILE A 9 52.45 -26.51 21.45
N GLN A 10 51.49 -26.22 20.57
CA GLN A 10 50.35 -27.13 20.38
C GLN A 10 49.80 -27.04 18.94
N ARG A 11 49.72 -28.21 18.31
CA ARG A 11 49.13 -28.46 17.00
C ARG A 11 47.62 -28.23 17.08
N LEU A 12 47.05 -27.50 16.13
CA LEU A 12 45.67 -27.76 15.70
C LEU A 12 45.65 -27.84 14.18
N VAL A 13 45.54 -29.08 13.69
CA VAL A 13 45.26 -29.40 12.31
C VAL A 13 43.82 -29.03 12.05
N ILE A 14 43.56 -28.00 11.24
CA ILE A 14 42.26 -27.81 10.60
C ILE A 14 42.49 -27.99 9.10
N ARG A 15 42.21 -29.22 8.65
CA ARG A 15 41.87 -29.51 7.26
C ARG A 15 40.53 -28.82 6.98
N GLY A 16 40.55 -27.77 6.17
CA GLY A 16 39.34 -27.11 5.67
C GLY A 16 39.42 -27.01 4.15
N LEU A 17 38.62 -27.82 3.48
CA LEU A 17 38.43 -27.83 2.02
C LEU A 17 38.16 -26.40 1.52
N LEU A 18 38.90 -25.98 0.51
CA LEU A 18 38.57 -24.84 -0.33
C LEU A 18 37.34 -25.22 -1.19
N LEU A 19 36.15 -24.85 -0.75
CA LEU A 19 34.96 -24.85 -1.61
C LEU A 19 34.84 -23.45 -2.22
N LEU A 20 35.32 -23.35 -3.45
CA LEU A 20 35.09 -22.23 -4.35
C LEU A 20 33.60 -22.23 -4.74
N ALA A 21 32.73 -21.65 -3.90
CA ALA A 21 31.38 -21.33 -4.31
C ALA A 21 31.46 -20.03 -5.11
N VAL A 22 31.39 -20.17 -6.43
CA VAL A 22 31.18 -19.09 -7.38
C VAL A 22 29.92 -18.33 -6.95
N TYR A 23 30.11 -17.15 -6.32
CA TYR A 23 29.04 -16.16 -6.28
C TYR A 23 28.81 -15.76 -7.73
N LEU A 24 27.70 -16.22 -8.29
CA LEU A 24 27.17 -15.68 -9.53
C LEU A 24 26.73 -14.25 -9.19
N VAL A 25 27.67 -13.31 -9.27
CA VAL A 25 27.36 -11.89 -9.36
C VAL A 25 26.72 -11.73 -10.72
N VAL A 26 25.39 -11.87 -10.76
CA VAL A 26 24.60 -11.44 -11.90
C VAL A 26 24.94 -9.96 -12.10
N PRO A 27 25.37 -9.54 -13.31
CA PRO A 27 25.84 -8.19 -13.54
C PRO A 27 24.75 -7.19 -13.20
N HIS A 28 25.12 -6.15 -12.44
CA HIS A 28 24.32 -4.96 -12.24
C HIS A 28 24.06 -4.32 -13.62
N HIS A 29 22.93 -4.67 -14.22
CA HIS A 29 22.37 -3.87 -15.29
C HIS A 29 22.04 -2.50 -14.71
N LEU A 30 22.63 -1.47 -15.32
CA LEU A 30 22.28 -0.07 -15.14
C LEU A 30 20.75 0.07 -15.18
N ALA A 31 20.13 0.18 -14.01
CA ALA A 31 18.70 0.32 -13.91
C ALA A 31 18.32 1.75 -14.28
N PHE A 32 17.84 1.90 -15.51
CA PHE A 32 17.03 3.04 -15.91
C PHE A 32 15.85 3.16 -14.93
N ALA A 33 15.52 4.40 -14.53
CA ALA A 33 14.23 4.70 -13.93
C ALA A 33 13.13 4.12 -14.84
N GLY A 34 12.47 3.03 -14.42
CA GLY A 34 11.48 2.35 -15.26
C GLY A 34 11.38 0.82 -15.14
N ASP A 35 12.35 0.12 -14.52
CA ASP A 35 12.33 -1.35 -14.51
C ASP A 35 11.38 -1.97 -13.46
N TRP A 36 10.89 -1.18 -12.50
CA TRP A 36 9.97 -1.64 -11.45
C TRP A 36 8.73 -2.37 -12.00
N LYS A 37 8.25 -1.98 -13.19
CA LYS A 37 7.09 -2.62 -13.84
C LYS A 37 7.39 -4.05 -14.27
N ASN A 38 8.61 -4.32 -14.74
CA ASN A 38 9.02 -5.65 -15.16
C ASN A 38 9.32 -6.51 -13.93
N THR A 39 9.99 -5.95 -12.92
CA THR A 39 10.21 -6.63 -11.64
C THR A 39 8.89 -7.05 -11.00
N LEU A 40 7.91 -6.14 -10.96
CA LEU A 40 6.58 -6.42 -10.43
C LEU A 40 5.86 -7.51 -11.25
N ARG A 41 5.90 -7.41 -12.58
CA ARG A 41 5.31 -8.43 -13.46
C ARG A 41 5.90 -9.81 -13.22
N GLY A 42 7.23 -9.90 -13.16
CA GLY A 42 7.92 -11.16 -12.87
C GLY A 42 7.48 -11.75 -11.53
N ALA A 43 7.37 -10.93 -10.49
CA ALA A 43 6.90 -11.38 -9.18
C ALA A 43 5.45 -11.91 -9.21
N VAL A 44 4.56 -11.29 -9.99
CA VAL A 44 3.17 -11.77 -10.17
C VAL A 44 3.13 -13.06 -10.97
N SER A 45 3.88 -13.15 -12.07
CA SER A 45 3.98 -14.38 -12.87
C SER A 45 4.50 -15.55 -12.02
N GLU A 46 5.49 -15.32 -11.16
CA GLU A 46 6.03 -16.35 -10.27
C GLU A 46 5.02 -16.82 -9.21
N ILE A 47 4.27 -15.91 -8.56
CA ILE A 47 3.32 -16.32 -7.52
C ILE A 47 2.08 -16.99 -8.12
N VAL A 48 1.59 -16.50 -9.26
CA VAL A 48 0.36 -17.00 -9.85
C VAL A 48 0.61 -18.24 -10.71
N GLY A 49 1.69 -18.27 -11.50
CA GLY A 49 2.09 -19.44 -12.27
C GLY A 49 2.63 -20.59 -11.42
N GLY A 50 3.01 -20.32 -10.16
CA GLY A 50 3.44 -21.34 -9.20
C GLY A 50 2.30 -22.14 -8.56
N VAL A 51 1.03 -21.85 -8.90
CA VAL A 51 -0.14 -22.51 -8.31
C VAL A 51 -1.04 -23.10 -9.41
N ASP A 52 -1.29 -24.40 -9.33
CA ASP A 52 -2.18 -25.10 -10.26
C ASP A 52 -3.66 -24.79 -10.00
N GLY A 53 -4.41 -24.56 -11.09
CA GLY A 53 -5.86 -24.39 -11.07
C GLY A 53 -6.34 -22.97 -10.78
N VAL A 54 -5.52 -21.94 -11.04
CA VAL A 54 -5.95 -20.55 -11.00
C VAL A 54 -6.68 -20.18 -12.31
N GLU A 55 -7.95 -20.54 -12.41
CA GLU A 55 -8.78 -20.24 -13.60
C GLU A 55 -9.36 -18.82 -13.59
N THR A 56 -9.97 -18.42 -12.47
CA THR A 56 -10.52 -17.08 -12.24
C THR A 56 -9.87 -16.43 -11.02
N LEU A 57 -9.41 -15.19 -11.17
CA LEU A 57 -8.67 -14.47 -10.14
C LEU A 57 -9.32 -13.12 -9.86
N TYR A 58 -9.66 -12.88 -8.60
CA TYR A 58 -9.97 -11.54 -8.13
C TYR A 58 -8.69 -10.89 -7.60
N VAL A 59 -8.34 -9.72 -8.13
CA VAL A 59 -7.16 -8.95 -7.70
C VAL A 59 -7.63 -7.77 -6.87
N SER A 60 -7.45 -7.86 -5.56
CA SER A 60 -7.80 -6.76 -4.66
C SER A 60 -6.90 -5.54 -4.88
N ALA A 61 -7.47 -4.35 -4.66
CA ALA A 61 -6.68 -3.12 -4.62
C ALA A 61 -5.61 -3.23 -3.51
N PRO A 62 -4.34 -2.86 -3.76
CA PRO A 62 -3.29 -2.92 -2.76
C PRO A 62 -3.61 -2.07 -1.52
N ARG A 63 -3.28 -2.57 -0.34
CA ARG A 63 -3.57 -1.90 0.94
C ARG A 63 -2.30 -1.62 1.72
N ASP A 64 -2.23 -0.45 2.32
CA ASP A 64 -1.13 -0.12 3.24
C ASP A 64 -1.21 -1.03 4.48
N SER A 65 -0.07 -1.60 4.83
CA SER A 65 0.10 -2.50 5.98
C SER A 65 0.17 -1.75 7.31
N ALA A 66 0.35 -0.42 7.29
CA ALA A 66 0.28 0.41 8.48
C ALA A 66 -1.14 0.44 9.06
N SER A 67 -1.25 0.68 10.37
CA SER A 67 -2.53 0.71 11.09
C SER A 67 -3.45 1.84 10.62
N ASP A 68 -2.88 2.95 10.14
CA ASP A 68 -3.62 4.09 9.61
C ASP A 68 -4.06 3.89 8.15
N ARG A 69 -3.66 2.80 7.48
CA ARG A 69 -4.10 2.40 6.13
C ARG A 69 -4.10 3.54 5.12
N ARG A 70 -2.93 4.11 4.83
CA ARG A 70 -2.84 5.28 3.96
C ARG A 70 -3.17 4.96 2.50
N TYR A 71 -3.79 5.91 1.83
CA TYR A 71 -4.04 5.85 0.39
C TYR A 71 -2.87 6.47 -0.40
N TYR A 72 -2.35 5.70 -1.35
CA TYR A 72 -1.36 6.16 -2.33
C TYR A 72 -1.90 5.95 -3.74
N PRO A 73 -2.11 7.02 -4.54
CA PRO A 73 -2.65 6.90 -5.90
C PRO A 73 -1.81 6.00 -6.80
N PHE A 74 -0.50 5.99 -6.60
CA PHE A 74 0.43 5.12 -7.32
C PHE A 74 0.10 3.63 -7.12
N MET A 75 -0.22 3.24 -5.87
CA MET A 75 -0.55 1.86 -5.52
C MET A 75 -1.88 1.43 -6.13
N ASP A 76 -2.89 2.28 -5.98
CA ASP A 76 -4.25 2.05 -6.44
C ASP A 76 -4.37 2.05 -7.98
N LYS A 77 -3.64 2.94 -8.68
CA LYS A 77 -3.80 3.11 -10.14
C LYS A 77 -2.73 2.40 -10.96
N SER A 78 -1.48 2.46 -10.52
CA SER A 78 -0.33 1.99 -11.32
C SER A 78 0.06 0.57 -10.95
N VAL A 79 0.23 0.28 -9.66
CA VAL A 79 0.57 -1.07 -9.19
C VAL A 79 -0.59 -2.02 -9.45
N HIS A 80 -1.81 -1.70 -9.00
CA HIS A 80 -2.99 -2.56 -9.18
C HIS A 80 -3.21 -2.96 -10.64
N ARG A 81 -3.10 -2.00 -11.57
CA ARG A 81 -3.19 -2.25 -13.01
C ARG A 81 -2.14 -3.25 -13.50
N ILE A 82 -0.91 -3.19 -12.99
CA ILE A 82 0.13 -4.14 -13.36
C ILE A 82 -0.18 -5.52 -12.77
N LEU A 83 -0.71 -5.62 -11.55
CA LEU A 83 -1.13 -6.90 -10.97
C LEU A 83 -2.18 -7.59 -11.86
N VAL A 84 -3.23 -6.85 -12.23
CA VAL A 84 -4.31 -7.31 -13.12
C VAL A 84 -3.74 -7.75 -14.48
N ASN A 85 -3.01 -6.85 -15.15
CA ASN A 85 -2.48 -7.13 -16.49
C ASN A 85 -1.45 -8.27 -16.50
N SER A 86 -0.72 -8.48 -15.41
CA SER A 86 0.27 -9.55 -15.33
C SER A 86 -0.41 -10.91 -15.21
N ALA A 87 -1.44 -11.03 -14.36
CA ALA A 87 -2.22 -12.26 -14.26
C ALA A 87 -2.96 -12.58 -15.58
N GLN A 88 -3.53 -11.58 -16.27
CA GLN A 88 -4.15 -11.79 -17.60
C GLN A 88 -3.17 -12.35 -18.63
N ARG A 89 -1.89 -11.93 -18.58
CA ARG A 89 -0.85 -12.44 -19.49
C ARG A 89 -0.50 -13.91 -19.24
N GLU A 90 -0.73 -14.41 -18.02
CA GLU A 90 -0.63 -15.84 -17.69
C GLU A 90 -1.87 -16.65 -18.15
N GLY A 91 -2.80 -16.02 -18.88
CA GLY A 91 -4.01 -16.68 -19.38
C GLY A 91 -5.14 -16.78 -18.35
N ILE A 92 -5.04 -16.05 -17.24
CA ILE A 92 -5.98 -16.13 -16.12
C ILE A 92 -7.10 -15.12 -16.31
N THR A 93 -8.34 -15.56 -16.10
CA THR A 93 -9.51 -14.69 -16.22
C THR A 93 -9.62 -13.82 -14.98
N ILE A 94 -9.62 -12.50 -15.15
CA ILE A 94 -9.86 -11.57 -14.05
C ILE A 94 -11.35 -11.36 -13.88
N VAL A 95 -11.83 -11.49 -12.65
CA VAL A 95 -13.23 -11.26 -12.29
C VAL A 95 -13.35 -10.05 -11.37
N ASP A 96 -14.44 -9.30 -11.53
CA ASP A 96 -14.69 -8.06 -10.77
C ASP A 96 -15.27 -8.32 -9.38
N SER A 97 -15.88 -9.49 -9.17
CA SER A 97 -16.45 -9.90 -7.90
C SER A 97 -15.59 -10.98 -7.25
N PRO A 98 -15.29 -10.86 -5.95
CA PRO A 98 -14.61 -11.93 -5.23
C PRO A 98 -15.43 -13.24 -5.22
N LEU A 99 -16.76 -13.17 -5.30
CA LEU A 99 -17.62 -14.36 -5.25
C LEU A 99 -17.50 -15.25 -6.50
N ASP A 100 -17.03 -14.69 -7.61
CA ASP A 100 -16.87 -15.39 -8.88
C ASP A 100 -15.45 -15.93 -9.09
N ALA A 101 -14.57 -15.71 -8.10
CA ALA A 101 -13.15 -16.03 -8.19
C ALA A 101 -12.85 -17.42 -7.62
N SER A 102 -12.00 -18.19 -8.29
CA SER A 102 -11.40 -19.40 -7.72
C SER A 102 -10.24 -19.06 -6.79
N HIS A 103 -9.58 -17.91 -7.01
CA HIS A 103 -8.50 -17.41 -6.16
C HIS A 103 -8.57 -15.90 -5.94
N TYR A 104 -7.93 -15.46 -4.86
CA TYR A 104 -7.77 -14.07 -4.47
C TYR A 104 -6.30 -13.69 -4.44
N LEU A 105 -5.91 -12.66 -5.18
CA LEU A 105 -4.62 -11.99 -5.02
C LEU A 105 -4.79 -10.78 -4.10
N GLU A 106 -4.36 -10.94 -2.86
CA GLU A 106 -4.21 -9.86 -1.89
C GLU A 106 -2.82 -9.25 -1.99
N THR A 107 -2.74 -7.92 -1.94
CA THR A 107 -1.47 -7.20 -1.88
C THR A 107 -1.49 -6.22 -0.72
N GLU A 108 -0.61 -6.44 0.25
CA GLU A 108 -0.29 -5.45 1.28
C GLU A 108 1.00 -4.74 0.90
N PHE A 109 1.16 -3.47 1.27
CA PHE A 109 2.38 -2.73 0.99
C PHE A 109 2.88 -1.93 2.18
N GLY A 110 4.17 -1.63 2.20
CA GLY A 110 4.78 -0.74 3.18
C GLY A 110 5.70 0.26 2.50
N VAL A 111 5.49 1.55 2.78
CA VAL A 111 6.39 2.63 2.36
C VAL A 111 7.55 2.71 3.35
N ARG A 112 8.79 2.57 2.86
CA ARG A 112 10.02 2.58 3.65
C ARG A 112 10.96 3.67 3.13
N ALA A 113 11.88 4.11 3.99
CA ALA A 113 12.91 5.09 3.60
C ALA A 113 13.78 4.62 2.41
N LYS A 114 13.89 3.30 2.17
CA LYS A 114 14.65 2.71 1.07
C LYS A 114 13.81 2.37 -0.16
N GLY A 115 12.49 2.61 -0.14
CA GLY A 115 11.58 2.31 -1.24
C GLY A 115 10.29 1.63 -0.78
N LEU A 116 9.78 0.70 -1.58
CA LEU A 116 8.47 0.07 -1.43
C LEU A 116 8.61 -1.44 -1.19
N SER A 117 7.91 -1.95 -0.19
CA SER A 117 7.77 -3.39 0.03
C SER A 117 6.35 -3.82 -0.32
N LEU A 118 6.20 -4.88 -1.11
CA LEU A 118 4.93 -5.49 -1.49
C LEU A 118 4.88 -6.91 -0.95
N PHE A 119 3.81 -7.23 -0.25
CA PHE A 119 3.51 -8.57 0.25
C PHE A 119 2.29 -9.11 -0.50
N PHE A 120 2.54 -10.07 -1.38
CA PHE A 120 1.51 -10.77 -2.14
C PHE A 120 1.05 -12.00 -1.38
N ARG A 121 -0.25 -12.25 -1.39
CA ARG A 121 -0.86 -13.47 -0.87
C ARG A 121 -1.91 -13.95 -1.86
N LEU A 122 -1.69 -15.13 -2.42
CA LEU A 122 -2.62 -15.82 -3.28
C LEU A 122 -3.38 -16.87 -2.45
N LYS A 123 -4.69 -16.70 -2.31
CA LYS A 123 -5.55 -17.60 -1.53
C LYS A 123 -6.55 -18.30 -2.45
N PRO A 124 -6.81 -19.61 -2.28
CA PRO A 124 -7.95 -20.25 -2.91
C PRO A 124 -9.26 -19.72 -2.29
N SER A 125 -10.34 -19.70 -3.06
CA SER A 125 -11.63 -19.24 -2.56
C SER A 125 -12.36 -20.25 -1.68
N ASP A 126 -12.07 -21.54 -1.87
CA ASP A 126 -12.65 -22.65 -1.10
C ASP A 126 -12.00 -22.85 0.28
N GLY A 127 -10.86 -22.18 0.55
CA GLY A 127 -10.09 -22.33 1.79
C GLY A 127 -9.47 -23.71 2.00
N THR A 128 -9.51 -24.60 1.00
CA THR A 128 -9.03 -25.98 1.11
C THR A 128 -7.56 -26.14 0.73
N LYS A 129 -7.03 -25.25 -0.12
CA LYS A 129 -5.60 -25.23 -0.49
C LYS A 129 -4.80 -24.26 0.38
N VAL A 130 -3.50 -24.54 0.51
CA VAL A 130 -2.56 -23.64 1.21
C VAL A 130 -2.39 -22.36 0.40
N SER A 131 -2.39 -21.22 1.08
CA SER A 131 -2.10 -19.94 0.44
C SER A 131 -0.61 -19.81 0.10
N THR A 132 -0.30 -19.27 -1.07
CA THR A 132 1.07 -18.95 -1.47
C THR A 132 1.33 -17.46 -1.18
N SER A 133 2.52 -17.13 -0.73
CA SER A 133 2.91 -15.73 -0.48
C SER A 133 4.27 -15.39 -1.06
N LYS A 134 4.46 -14.13 -1.45
CA LYS A 134 5.73 -13.62 -1.95
C LYS A 134 5.94 -12.19 -1.48
N ILE A 135 7.18 -11.87 -1.13
CA ILE A 135 7.60 -10.50 -0.85
C ILE A 135 8.40 -9.98 -2.04
N LEU A 136 8.11 -8.75 -2.46
CA LEU A 136 8.93 -7.99 -3.39
C LEU A 136 9.37 -6.69 -2.72
N GLU A 137 10.67 -6.39 -2.83
CA GLU A 137 11.21 -5.10 -2.44
C GLU A 137 11.62 -4.35 -3.70
N LEU A 138 11.15 -3.10 -3.81
CA LEU A 138 11.49 -2.18 -4.87
C LEU A 138 12.26 -1.02 -4.25
N GLU A 139 13.52 -0.87 -4.66
CA GLU A 139 14.35 0.25 -4.23
C GLU A 139 13.78 1.58 -4.75
N ASP A 140 13.91 2.63 -3.95
CA ASP A 140 13.39 3.96 -4.28
C ASP A 140 13.89 4.48 -5.64
N GLY A 141 15.17 4.22 -5.96
CA GLY A 141 15.76 4.60 -7.26
C GLY A 141 15.15 3.93 -8.49
N LEU A 142 14.38 2.85 -8.30
CA LEU A 142 13.67 2.16 -9.39
C LEU A 142 12.25 2.70 -9.59
N LEU A 143 11.69 3.40 -8.61
CA LEU A 143 10.33 3.90 -8.62
C LEU A 143 10.25 5.29 -9.29
N PRO A 144 9.09 5.66 -9.85
CA PRO A 144 8.88 7.02 -10.36
C PRO A 144 9.05 8.06 -9.25
N LYS A 145 9.60 9.24 -9.54
CA LYS A 145 9.94 10.25 -8.52
C LYS A 145 8.78 10.61 -7.57
N ASP A 146 7.56 10.62 -8.08
CA ASP A 146 6.32 11.02 -7.40
C ASP A 146 5.51 9.83 -6.85
N TRP A 147 6.10 8.63 -6.80
CA TRP A 147 5.38 7.40 -6.44
C TRP A 147 4.74 7.42 -5.04
N ASN A 148 5.32 8.17 -4.11
CA ASN A 148 4.84 8.33 -2.73
C ASN A 148 4.23 9.70 -2.46
N GLU A 149 4.08 10.55 -3.48
CA GLU A 149 3.46 11.87 -3.33
C GLU A 149 1.93 11.74 -3.16
N ARG A 150 1.37 12.64 -2.36
CA ARG A 150 -0.05 12.65 -2.02
C ARG A 150 -0.57 14.08 -1.98
N THR A 151 -1.71 14.31 -2.60
CA THR A 151 -2.43 15.58 -2.57
C THR A 151 -3.47 15.62 -1.44
N LEU A 152 -4.03 16.80 -1.17
CA LEU A 152 -5.14 16.92 -0.20
C LEU A 152 -6.36 16.12 -0.63
N ARG A 153 -6.62 16.05 -1.94
CA ARG A 153 -7.67 15.22 -2.50
C ARG A 153 -7.46 13.74 -2.25
N ASP A 154 -6.22 13.26 -2.31
CA ASP A 154 -5.90 11.87 -1.99
C ASP A 154 -6.11 11.56 -0.50
N ILE A 155 -5.88 12.55 0.36
CA ILE A 155 -6.20 12.44 1.80
C ILE A 155 -7.72 12.45 2.00
N ALA A 156 -8.45 13.32 1.33
CA ALA A 156 -9.91 13.33 1.38
C ALA A 156 -10.51 12.00 0.91
N HIS A 157 -10.01 11.46 -0.20
CA HIS A 157 -10.39 10.13 -0.70
C HIS A 157 -10.16 9.05 0.37
N GLU A 158 -8.99 9.04 1.01
CA GLU A 158 -8.68 8.11 2.10
C GLU A 158 -9.68 8.21 3.26
N LEU A 159 -9.96 9.43 3.72
CA LEU A 159 -10.89 9.69 4.83
C LEU A 159 -12.29 9.19 4.48
N VAL A 160 -12.76 9.47 3.27
CA VAL A 160 -14.08 9.05 2.79
C VAL A 160 -14.17 7.52 2.68
N ARG A 161 -13.14 6.84 2.15
CA ARG A 161 -13.10 5.37 2.11
C ARG A 161 -13.14 4.74 3.49
N LYS A 162 -12.50 5.37 4.49
CA LYS A 162 -12.57 4.91 5.88
C LYS A 162 -13.99 5.05 6.44
N ILE A 163 -14.65 6.18 6.18
CA ILE A 163 -16.06 6.40 6.57
C ILE A 163 -16.97 5.38 5.90
N GLU A 164 -16.85 5.20 4.57
CA GLU A 164 -17.58 4.20 3.79
C GLU A 164 -17.42 2.81 4.41
N SER A 165 -16.19 2.40 4.76
CA SER A 165 -15.94 1.07 5.31
C SER A 165 -16.61 0.82 6.66
N VAL A 166 -16.79 1.86 7.48
CA VAL A 166 -17.46 1.77 8.79
C VAL A 166 -18.98 1.76 8.63
N LEU A 167 -19.48 2.47 7.63
CA LEU A 167 -20.90 2.70 7.40
C LEU A 167 -21.51 1.81 6.31
N PHE A 168 -20.72 0.90 5.74
CA PHE A 168 -21.05 0.12 4.56
C PHE A 168 -22.42 -0.59 4.69
N GLY A 169 -23.20 -0.55 3.60
CA GLY A 169 -24.50 -1.22 3.50
C GLY A 169 -25.69 -0.44 4.08
N GLN A 170 -25.48 0.79 4.56
CA GLN A 170 -26.53 1.66 5.08
C GLN A 170 -26.60 2.95 4.25
N GLN A 171 -27.79 3.52 4.10
CA GLN A 171 -27.99 4.81 3.44
C GLN A 171 -28.09 5.92 4.48
N PHE A 172 -27.32 6.99 4.33
CA PHE A 172 -27.28 8.10 5.28
C PHE A 172 -27.47 9.45 4.60
N ARG A 173 -28.23 10.34 5.25
CA ARG A 173 -28.20 11.77 4.96
C ARG A 173 -27.11 12.42 5.80
N LEU A 174 -26.07 12.92 5.15
CA LEU A 174 -24.90 13.49 5.81
C LEU A 174 -24.81 14.99 5.58
N ALA A 175 -24.50 15.73 6.65
CA ALA A 175 -24.02 17.10 6.53
C ALA A 175 -22.50 17.15 6.67
N VAL A 176 -21.82 17.89 5.80
CA VAL A 176 -20.38 18.17 5.97
C VAL A 176 -20.20 19.43 6.80
N GLY A 177 -19.78 19.20 8.05
CA GLY A 177 -19.55 20.21 9.07
C GLY A 177 -18.25 20.98 8.91
N GLU A 178 -17.81 21.59 10.01
CA GLU A 178 -16.57 22.34 10.07
C GLU A 178 -15.36 21.40 10.08
N PHE A 179 -14.32 21.81 9.36
CA PHE A 179 -12.97 21.29 9.51
C PHE A 179 -12.14 22.39 10.16
N SER A 180 -11.43 22.06 11.23
CA SER A 180 -10.59 23.04 11.92
C SER A 180 -9.44 22.38 12.65
N GLY A 181 -8.41 23.16 12.91
CA GLY A 181 -7.17 22.63 13.46
C GLY A 181 -6.14 23.73 13.70
N GLY A 182 -4.94 23.33 14.10
CA GLY A 182 -3.82 24.25 14.32
C GLY A 182 -2.64 23.54 14.95
N GLN A 183 -1.70 24.28 15.55
CA GLN A 183 -0.50 23.66 16.13
C GLN A 183 -0.81 22.85 17.41
N ALA A 184 -1.81 23.27 18.18
CA ALA A 184 -2.31 22.54 19.34
C ALA A 184 -3.57 21.74 18.98
N GLU A 185 -3.78 20.61 19.65
CA GLU A 185 -4.94 19.72 19.42
C GLU A 185 -6.29 20.40 19.71
N THR A 186 -6.30 21.42 20.56
CA THR A 186 -7.47 22.23 20.90
C THR A 186 -7.61 23.47 20.01
N SER A 187 -6.73 23.66 19.03
CA SER A 187 -6.82 24.79 18.10
C SER A 187 -8.02 24.58 17.17
N GLY A 188 -9.05 25.40 17.33
CA GLY A 188 -10.23 25.41 16.46
C GLY A 188 -10.11 26.41 15.32
N LEU A 189 -8.92 26.62 14.74
CA LEU A 189 -8.78 27.60 13.67
C LEU A 189 -9.36 27.04 12.38
N VAL A 190 -10.34 27.76 11.83
CA VAL A 190 -10.81 27.60 10.45
C VAL A 190 -9.93 28.45 9.55
N SER A 191 -9.17 27.80 8.68
CA SER A 191 -8.27 28.41 7.69
C SER A 191 -8.67 28.05 6.26
N GLU A 192 -8.09 28.72 5.26
CA GLU A 192 -8.26 28.35 3.85
C GLU A 192 -7.92 26.87 3.61
N PHE A 193 -6.84 26.38 4.24
CA PHE A 193 -6.49 24.96 4.22
C PHE A 193 -7.63 24.06 4.70
N SER A 194 -8.25 24.41 5.84
CA SER A 194 -9.33 23.61 6.40
C SER A 194 -10.60 23.62 5.54
N GLN A 195 -10.86 24.73 4.85
CA GLN A 195 -11.96 24.86 3.90
C GLN A 195 -11.71 23.99 2.65
N LEU A 196 -10.49 24.02 2.10
CA LEU A 196 -10.11 23.16 0.97
C LEU A 196 -10.29 21.68 1.27
N VAL A 197 -9.83 21.22 2.44
CA VAL A 197 -10.00 19.82 2.83
C VAL A 197 -11.48 19.46 3.01
N ARG A 198 -12.26 20.35 3.64
CA ARG A 198 -13.70 20.16 3.81
C ARG A 198 -14.39 20.00 2.45
N ASP A 199 -14.03 20.83 1.49
CA ASP A 199 -14.66 20.81 0.17
C ASP A 199 -14.24 19.57 -0.63
N ASP A 200 -12.97 19.16 -0.58
CA ASP A 200 -12.53 17.89 -1.17
C ASP A 200 -13.22 16.68 -0.51
N VAL A 201 -13.39 16.66 0.82
CA VAL A 201 -14.13 15.58 1.53
C VAL A 201 -15.59 15.57 1.11
N ARG A 202 -16.22 16.74 0.98
CA ARG A 202 -17.60 16.85 0.50
C ARG A 202 -17.74 16.31 -0.91
N GLU A 203 -16.82 16.66 -1.80
CA GLU A 203 -16.79 16.18 -3.19
C GLU A 203 -16.63 14.64 -3.23
N GLU A 204 -15.71 14.08 -2.46
CA GLU A 204 -15.48 12.63 -2.40
C GLU A 204 -16.67 11.87 -1.78
N LEU A 205 -17.30 12.40 -0.72
CA LEU A 205 -18.52 11.79 -0.15
C LEU A 205 -19.67 11.77 -1.16
N GLY A 206 -19.82 12.83 -1.97
CA GLY A 206 -20.86 12.91 -2.98
C GLY A 206 -20.69 11.94 -4.16
N LYS A 207 -19.56 11.23 -4.25
CA LYS A 207 -19.32 10.18 -5.25
C LYS A 207 -19.87 8.82 -4.81
N LEU A 208 -20.33 8.69 -3.57
CA LEU A 208 -20.83 7.44 -3.01
C LEU A 208 -22.36 7.46 -2.93
N ASP A 209 -23.02 6.56 -3.66
CA ASP A 209 -24.49 6.48 -3.74
C ASP A 209 -25.19 6.23 -2.39
N MET A 210 -24.44 5.74 -1.39
CA MET A 210 -24.95 5.50 -0.04
C MET A 210 -25.12 6.78 0.79
N PHE A 211 -24.57 7.92 0.34
CA PHE A 211 -24.62 9.18 1.07
C PHE A 211 -25.42 10.25 0.31
N ASP A 212 -26.48 10.75 0.94
CA ASP A 212 -27.19 11.95 0.50
C ASP A 212 -26.59 13.17 1.21
N ILE A 213 -25.84 13.99 0.47
CA ILE A 213 -25.08 15.11 1.04
C ILE A 213 -25.95 16.36 1.13
N LEU A 214 -26.39 16.66 2.36
CA LEU A 214 -27.22 17.81 2.64
C LEU A 214 -26.43 19.12 2.59
N SER A 215 -27.13 20.18 2.17
CA SER A 215 -26.61 21.55 2.27
C SER A 215 -26.49 22.00 3.74
N GLN A 216 -25.68 23.03 4.01
CA GLN A 216 -25.54 23.59 5.35
C GLN A 216 -26.88 24.12 5.90
N GLU A 217 -27.74 24.67 5.05
CA GLU A 217 -29.05 25.19 5.44
C GLU A 217 -30.02 24.09 5.88
N SER A 218 -29.78 22.86 5.41
CA SER A 218 -30.55 21.65 5.74
C SER A 218 -29.87 20.75 6.78
N SER A 219 -28.78 21.21 7.43
CA SER A 219 -27.96 20.34 8.28
C SER A 219 -28.69 19.74 9.49
N ASP A 220 -29.73 20.42 9.96
CA ASP A 220 -30.53 19.97 11.12
C ASP A 220 -31.39 18.74 10.81
N SER A 221 -31.55 18.41 9.53
CA SER A 221 -32.25 17.20 9.05
C SER A 221 -31.29 16.03 8.73
N ALA A 222 -29.99 16.21 8.95
CA ALA A 222 -28.99 15.17 8.70
C ALA A 222 -29.07 14.05 9.74
N ASP A 223 -28.90 12.81 9.29
CA ASP A 223 -28.77 11.66 10.19
C ASP A 223 -27.43 11.71 10.94
N SER A 224 -26.41 12.32 10.32
CA SER A 224 -25.08 12.50 10.91
C SER A 224 -24.32 13.67 10.29
N LYS A 225 -23.32 14.17 11.03
CA LYS A 225 -22.46 15.27 10.61
C LYS A 225 -21.00 14.85 10.61
N VAL A 226 -20.33 15.03 9.47
CA VAL A 226 -18.88 14.79 9.34
C VAL A 226 -18.16 16.06 9.76
N ILE A 227 -17.33 15.97 10.81
CA ILE A 227 -16.45 17.05 11.27
C ILE A 227 -15.01 16.58 11.21
N GLY A 228 -14.10 17.46 10.81
CA GLY A 228 -12.68 17.12 10.70
C GLY A 228 -11.85 17.89 11.72
N ARG A 229 -10.94 17.20 12.41
CA ARG A 229 -9.92 17.84 13.24
C ARG A 229 -8.55 17.54 12.70
N PHE A 230 -7.67 18.54 12.66
CA PHE A 230 -6.28 18.32 12.30
C PHE A 230 -5.32 19.03 13.25
N ARG A 231 -4.11 18.48 13.34
CA ARG A 231 -2.99 19.09 14.03
C ARG A 231 -1.85 19.32 13.05
N ALA A 232 -1.31 20.53 13.02
CA ALA A 232 -0.08 20.84 12.33
C ALA A 232 1.12 20.54 13.23
N SER A 233 2.09 19.75 12.75
CA SER A 233 3.34 19.43 13.45
C SER A 233 4.52 19.62 12.50
N GLY A 234 5.23 20.75 12.65
CA GLY A 234 6.29 21.12 11.72
C GLY A 234 5.72 21.33 10.31
N THR A 235 6.17 20.50 9.35
CA THR A 235 5.67 20.47 7.96
C THR A 235 4.59 19.43 7.73
N GLU A 236 4.17 18.70 8.76
CA GLU A 236 3.16 17.64 8.66
C GLU A 236 1.79 18.11 9.15
N ILE A 237 0.74 17.56 8.54
CA ILE A 237 -0.65 17.75 8.96
C ILE A 237 -1.22 16.38 9.27
N ILE A 238 -1.75 16.24 10.48
CA ILE A 238 -2.28 14.98 11.00
C ILE A 238 -3.78 15.14 11.20
N PHE A 239 -4.57 14.41 10.43
CA PHE A 239 -6.03 14.34 10.57
C PHE A 239 -6.44 13.34 11.64
N ARG A 240 -7.52 13.64 12.37
CA ARG A 240 -8.11 12.80 13.43
C ARG A 240 -9.62 12.75 13.32
#